data_AF-A0A7C1UMC7-F1
#
_entry.id   AF-A0A7C1UMC7-F1
#
_cell.length_a   1.000
_cell.length_b   1.000
_cell.length_c   1.000
_cell.angle_alpha   90.00
_cell.angle_beta   90.00
_cell.angle_gamma   90.00
#
_symmetry.space_group_name_H-M   'P 1'
#
loop_
_entity.id
_entity.type
_entity.pdbx_description
1 polymer ?
#
loop_
_entity_poly.entity_id
_entity_poly.type
_entity_poly.pdbx_seq_one_letter_code
_entity_poly.pdbx_strand_id
1 'polypeptide(L)' 'MTIYLSRRLMSAYVLLQSSGHDYFVEGNDSLLETALRTGLSPAYGCSDGSCGQCKASLISG' A
#
# COMPACT_ATOMS: atom_id res chain seq x y z
N MET A 1 -9.12 -29.64 2.86
CA MET A 1 -9.23 -28.26 3.37
C MET A 1 -7.88 -27.81 3.94
N THR A 2 -6.79 -28.21 3.28
CA THR A 2 -6.00 -27.34 2.40
C THR A 2 -5.26 -26.26 3.18
N ILE A 3 -4.21 -26.70 3.85
CA ILE A 3 -2.97 -25.97 4.09
C ILE A 3 -2.41 -25.54 2.71
N TYR A 4 -3.02 -24.52 2.10
CA TYR A 4 -2.45 -23.82 0.95
C TYR A 4 -1.23 -23.06 1.46
N LEU A 5 -0.07 -23.65 1.16
CA LEU A 5 1.10 -22.96 0.64
C LEU A 5 1.46 -21.63 1.32
N SER A 6 2.47 -21.72 2.19
CA SER A 6 3.31 -20.65 2.71
C SER A 6 3.76 -19.63 1.64
N ARG A 7 2.87 -18.73 1.22
CA ARG A 7 3.27 -17.36 0.90
C ARG A 7 3.46 -16.69 2.24
N ARG A 8 4.69 -16.25 2.53
CA ARG A 8 5.04 -15.59 3.78
C ARG A 8 3.95 -14.56 4.13
N LEU A 9 3.30 -14.74 5.27
CA LEU A 9 2.37 -13.78 5.87
C LEU A 9 3.17 -12.55 6.29
N MET A 10 3.62 -11.73 5.33
CA MET A 10 4.17 -10.42 5.61
C MET A 10 3.11 -9.41 5.23
N SER A 11 2.39 -8.92 6.24
CA SER A 11 1.56 -7.72 6.13
C SER A 11 2.29 -6.56 6.79
N ALA A 12 2.43 -5.45 6.09
CA ALA A 12 2.92 -4.20 6.66
C ALA A 12 1.74 -3.31 7.07
N TYR A 13 1.83 -2.69 8.24
CA TYR A 13 0.90 -1.65 8.65
C TYR A 13 1.40 -0.29 8.15
N VAL A 14 0.53 0.47 7.50
CA VAL A 14 0.88 1.77 6.90
C VAL A 14 -0.10 2.82 7.41
N LEU A 15 0.44 3.92 7.96
CA LEU A 15 -0.34 5.10 8.37
C LEU A 15 -0.06 6.27 7.43
N LEU A 16 -1.08 6.75 6.75
CA LEU A 16 -0.99 7.91 5.86
C LEU A 16 -1.23 9.20 6.65
N GLN A 17 -0.14 9.84 7.09
CA GLN A 17 -0.17 11.01 7.97
C GLN A 17 -0.98 12.21 7.43
N SER A 18 -1.02 12.41 6.11
CA SER A 18 -1.73 13.55 5.51
C SER A 18 -3.25 13.46 5.65
N SER A 19 -3.79 12.23 5.68
CA SER A 19 -5.23 11.98 5.75
C SER A 19 -5.66 11.32 7.07
N GLY A 20 -4.72 10.81 7.86
CA GLY A 20 -4.98 10.10 9.11
C GLY A 20 -5.49 8.67 8.94
N HIS A 21 -5.50 8.15 7.72
CA HIS A 21 -5.98 6.79 7.42
C HIS A 21 -4.86 5.76 7.51
N ASP A 22 -5.19 4.58 8.01
CA ASP A 22 -4.30 3.42 8.04
C ASP A 22 -4.84 2.26 7.21
N TYR A 23 -3.92 1.39 6.77
CA TYR A 23 -4.25 0.16 6.05
C TYR A 23 -3.13 -0.87 6.16
N PHE A 24 -3.48 -2.14 5.91
CA PHE A 24 -2.54 -3.25 5.81
C PHE A 24 -2.19 -3.55 4.36
N VAL A 25 -0.91 -3.72 4.09
CA VAL A 25 -0.38 -4.06 2.75
C VAL A 25 0.21 -5.47 2.79
N GLU A 26 -0.29 -6.35 1.93
CA GLU A 26 0.31 -7.67 1.77
C GLU A 26 1.64 -7.55 1.03
N GLY A 27 2.64 -8.38 1.37
CA GLY A 27 4.03 -8.17 0.95
C GLY A 27 4.32 -8.21 -0.55
N ASN A 28 3.35 -8.58 -1.39
CA ASN A 28 3.47 -8.51 -2.85
C ASN A 28 2.66 -7.35 -3.48
N ASP A 29 1.82 -6.67 -2.69
CA ASP A 29 1.01 -5.56 -3.15
C ASP A 29 1.78 -4.24 -3.05
N SER A 30 1.43 -3.30 -3.92
CA SER A 30 1.96 -1.93 -3.84
C SER A 30 1.17 -1.11 -2.81
N LEU A 31 1.84 -0.12 -2.21
CA LEU A 31 1.20 0.85 -1.32
C LEU A 31 0.05 1.57 -2.04
N LEU A 32 0.26 1.97 -3.30
CA LEU A 32 -0.71 2.68 -4.11
C LEU A 32 -1.96 1.82 -4.39
N GLU A 33 -1.77 0.60 -4.90
CA GLU A 33 -2.86 -0.31 -5.25
C GLU A 33 -3.75 -0.61 -4.03
N THR A 34 -3.10 -0.87 -2.90
CA THR A 34 -3.79 -1.17 -1.64
C THR A 34 -4.58 0.04 -1.15
N ALA A 35 -3.97 1.24 -1.16
CA ALA A 35 -4.64 2.47 -0.77
C ALA A 35 -5.90 2.74 -1.62
N LEU A 36 -5.81 2.57 -2.94
CA LEU A 36 -6.96 2.74 -3.85
C LEU A 36 -8.06 1.73 -3.55
N ARG A 37 -7.70 0.45 -3.31
CA ARG A 37 -8.65 -0.61 -2.97
C ARG A 37 -9.36 -0.39 -1.64
N THR A 38 -8.70 0.25 -0.67
CA THR A 38 -9.31 0.63 0.62
C THR A 38 -10.13 1.93 0.55
N GLY A 39 -10.27 2.53 -0.65
CA GLY A 39 -11.06 3.74 -0.86
C GLY A 39 -10.31 5.04 -0.55
N LEU A 40 -8.99 4.99 -0.39
CA LEU A 40 -8.16 6.18 -0.27
C LEU A 40 -7.88 6.77 -1.65
N SER A 41 -7.79 8.10 -1.70
CA SER A 41 -7.47 8.85 -2.91
C SER A 41 -6.19 9.66 -2.73
N PRO A 42 -5.00 9.01 -2.65
CA PRO A 42 -3.72 9.72 -2.67
C PRO A 42 -3.55 10.47 -4.00
N ALA A 43 -2.69 11.48 -4.05
CA ALA A 43 -2.33 12.07 -5.33
C ALA A 43 -1.58 11.03 -6.18
N TYR A 44 -2.10 10.69 -7.36
CA TYR A 44 -1.45 9.78 -8.31
C TYR A 44 -1.87 10.13 -9.75
N GLY A 45 -1.03 9.77 -10.72
CA GLY A 45 -1.32 9.93 -12.15
C GLY A 45 -1.10 8.67 -12.99
N CYS A 46 -0.30 7.72 -12.49
CA CYS A 46 -0.05 6.41 -13.10
C CYS A 46 0.09 5.35 -11.98
N SER A 47 -0.01 4.07 -12.33
CA SER A 47 0.26 2.94 -11.41
C SER A 47 1.54 2.16 -11.76
N ASP A 48 2.24 2.54 -12.83
CA ASP A 48 3.45 1.87 -13.34
C ASP A 48 4.76 2.57 -12.95
N GLY A 49 4.69 3.69 -12.23
CA GLY A 49 5.85 4.46 -11.78
C GLY A 49 6.39 5.49 -12.78
N SER A 50 5.73 5.70 -13.92
CA SER A 50 6.18 6.63 -14.97
C SER A 50 6.08 8.12 -14.62
N CYS A 51 5.11 8.53 -13.80
CA CYS A 51 4.84 9.96 -13.54
C CYS A 51 5.36 10.49 -12.19
N GLY A 52 5.64 9.63 -11.22
CA GLY A 52 6.14 10.04 -9.88
C GLY A 52 5.17 10.82 -9.00
N GLN A 53 3.90 11.02 -9.39
CA GLN A 53 2.93 11.81 -8.62
C GLN A 53 2.53 11.16 -7.28
N CYS A 54 2.63 9.83 -7.18
CA CYS A 54 2.35 9.07 -5.96
C CYS A 54 3.52 9.06 -4.96
N LYS A 55 4.56 9.89 -5.16
CA LYS A 55 5.72 9.96 -4.27
C LYS A 55 5.31 10.43 -2.87
N ALA A 56 5.78 9.72 -1.86
CA ALA A 56 5.56 10.04 -0.45
C ALA A 56 6.88 10.04 0.32
N SER A 57 6.92 10.74 1.44
CA SER A 57 8.04 10.72 2.39
C SER A 57 7.80 9.65 3.45
N LEU A 58 8.79 8.79 3.70
CA LEU A 58 8.76 7.86 4.83
C LEU A 58 9.04 8.64 6.12
N ILE A 59 8.07 8.65 7.04
CA ILE A 59 8.21 9.32 8.33
C ILE A 59 8.75 8.34 9.39
N SER A 60 8.33 7.08 9.34
CA SER A 60 8.73 6.01 10.24
C SER A 60 8.55 4.67 9.56
N GLY A 61 9.50 3.74 9.77
CA GLY A 61 9.52 2.41 9.15
C GLY A 61 10.92 1.82 9.13
#